data_AF-A0A5S4GE50-F1
#
_entry.id   AF-A0A5S4GE50-F1
#
_cell.length_a   1.000
_cell.length_b   1.000
_cell.length_c   1.000
_cell.angle_alpha   90.00
_cell.angle_beta   90.00
_cell.angle_gamma   90.00
#
_symmetry.space_group_name_H-M   'P 1'
#
loop_
_entity.id
_entity.type
_entity.pdbx_description
1 polymer ?
#
loop_
_entity_poly.entity_id
_entity_poly.type
_entity_poly.pdbx_seq_one_letter_code
_entity_poly.pdbx_strand_id
1 'polypeptide(L)' 'TLQDALAAAADVFSRAVAHAVLAATGREGAPAYLEVFPSATGRRS' A
#
# COMPACT_ATOMS: atom_id res chain seq x y z
N THR A 1 10.53 -18.44 -16.50
CA THR A 1 12.00 -18.22 -16.51
C THR A 1 12.41 -17.50 -15.23
N LEU A 2 13.70 -17.31 -14.98
CA LEU A 2 14.15 -16.49 -13.84
C LEU A 2 13.61 -15.05 -13.94
N GLN A 3 13.57 -14.51 -15.15
CA GLN A 3 13.09 -13.17 -15.45
C GLN A 3 11.59 -13.02 -15.09
N ASP A 4 10.77 -14.02 -15.43
CA ASP A 4 9.34 -14.01 -15.07
C ASP A 4 9.15 -14.07 -13.56
N ALA A 5 9.98 -14.84 -12.85
CA ALA A 5 9.91 -14.94 -11.40
C ALA A 5 10.31 -13.60 -10.72
N LEU A 6 11.33 -12.92 -11.23
CA LEU A 6 11.74 -11.60 -10.75
C LEU A 6 10.66 -10.54 -11.00
N ALA A 7 10.03 -10.56 -12.17
CA ALA A 7 8.92 -9.66 -12.50
C ALA A 7 7.72 -9.89 -11.56
N ALA A 8 7.36 -11.15 -11.31
CA ALA A 8 6.29 -11.49 -10.38
C ALA A 8 6.63 -11.08 -8.93
N ALA A 9 7.88 -11.24 -8.49
CA ALA A 9 8.31 -10.83 -7.17
C ALA A 9 8.22 -9.31 -6.97
N ALA A 10 8.65 -8.53 -7.96
CA ALA A 10 8.55 -7.06 -7.91
C ALA A 10 7.09 -6.58 -7.83
N ASP A 11 6.19 -7.22 -8.58
CA ASP A 11 4.77 -6.90 -8.55
C ASP A 11 4.12 -7.25 -7.19
N VAL A 12 4.41 -8.44 -6.64
CA VAL A 12 3.92 -8.83 -5.32
C VAL A 12 4.45 -7.91 -4.22
N PHE A 13 5.73 -7.55 -4.27
CA PHE A 13 6.32 -6.60 -3.32
C PHE A 13 5.63 -5.24 -3.39
N SER A 14 5.40 -4.71 -4.60
CA SER A 14 4.70 -3.43 -4.80
C SER A 14 3.30 -3.44 -4.19
N ARG A 15 2.55 -4.53 -4.39
CA ARG A 15 1.23 -4.71 -3.79
C ARG A 15 1.29 -4.83 -2.26
N ALA A 16 2.27 -5.56 -1.72
CA ALA A 16 2.47 -5.70 -0.28
C ALA A 16 2.75 -4.34 0.39
N VAL A 17 3.59 -3.51 -0.23
CA VAL A 17 3.86 -2.14 0.26
C VAL A 17 2.59 -1.30 0.25
N ALA A 18 1.82 -1.33 -0.85
CA ALA A 18 0.55 -0.60 -0.93
C ALA A 18 -0.43 -1.05 0.18
N HIS A 19 -0.55 -2.36 0.41
CA HIS A 19 -1.37 -2.88 1.50
C HIS A 19 -0.87 -2.42 2.88
N ALA A 20 0.44 -2.45 3.13
CA ALA A 20 1.00 -2.02 4.41
C ALA A 20 0.73 -0.53 4.68
N VAL A 21 0.90 0.33 3.68
CA VAL A 21 0.63 1.78 3.80
C VAL A 21 -0.85 2.04 4.09
N LEU A 22 -1.76 1.33 3.41
CA LEU A 22 -3.20 1.50 3.60
C LEU A 22 -3.73 0.88 4.90
N ALA A 23 -3.08 -0.15 5.42
CA ALA A 23 -3.45 -0.79 6.68
C ALA A 23 -2.82 -0.13 7.92
N ALA A 24 -1.81 0.73 7.73
CA ALA A 24 -1.14 1.42 8.83
C ALA A 24 -2.10 2.37 9.57
N THR A 25 -1.91 2.47 10.89
CA THR A 25 -2.54 3.47 11.75
C THR A 25 -1.54 4.57 12.10
N GLY A 26 -2.01 5.80 12.29
CA GLY A 26 -1.16 6.91 12.67
C GLY A 26 -0.55 6.75 14.06
N ARG A 27 0.51 7.51 14.30
CA ARG A 27 1.08 7.76 15.63
C ARG A 27 1.37 9.24 15.81
N GLU A 28 1.68 9.67 17.03
CA GLU A 28 2.00 11.06 17.31
C GLU A 28 3.12 11.59 16.39
N GLY A 29 2.83 12.67 15.68
CA GLY A 29 3.74 13.29 14.70
C GLY A 29 3.90 12.56 13.36
N ALA A 30 3.22 11.42 13.14
CA ALA A 30 3.27 10.65 11.91
C ALA A 30 1.89 10.05 11.58
N PRO A 31 0.99 10.83 10.94
CA PRO A 31 -0.33 10.34 10.56
C PRO A 31 -0.25 9.24 9.49
N ALA A 32 -1.19 8.31 9.52
CA ALA A 32 -1.31 7.29 8.49
C ALA A 32 -1.78 7.89 7.15
N TYR A 33 -1.50 7.17 6.06
CA TYR A 33 -1.83 7.64 4.72
C TYR A 33 -3.32 7.97 4.54
N LEU A 34 -4.22 7.13 5.09
CA LEU A 34 -5.66 7.35 5.00
C LEU A 34 -6.19 8.47 5.91
N GLU A 35 -5.44 8.85 6.95
CA GLU A 35 -5.78 10.01 7.78
C GLU A 35 -5.52 11.33 7.04
N VAL A 36 -4.51 11.35 6.16
CA VAL A 36 -4.20 12.51 5.30
C VAL A 36 -5.05 12.51 4.02
N PHE A 37 -5.28 11.32 3.44
CA PHE A 37 -5.99 11.16 2.16
C PHE A 37 -7.17 10.19 2.27
N PRO A 38 -8.27 10.58 2.94
CA PRO A 38 -9.41 9.69 3.18
C PRO A 38 -10.14 9.25 1.90
N SER A 39 -10.00 9.99 0.80
CA SER A 39 -10.58 9.63 -0.51
C SER A 39 -9.88 8.43 -1.18
N ALA A 40 -8.66 8.08 -0.76
CA ALA A 40 -7.91 6.95 -1.34
C ALA A 40 -8.54 5.59 -1.03
N THR A 41 -9.48 5.52 -0.09
CA THR A 41 -10.18 4.28 0.30
C THR A 41 -11.15 3.76 -0.76
N GLY A 42 -11.47 4.55 -1.80
CA GLY A 42 -12.16 4.08 -3.01
C GLY A 42 -13.49 3.34 -2.79
N ARG A 43 -14.10 3.45 -1.61
CA ARG A 43 -15.41 2.88 -1.34
C ARG A 43 -16.40 3.77 -2.08
N ARG A 44 -16.94 3.27 -3.19
CA ARG A 44 -17.98 3.94 -4.00
C ARG A 44 -19.06 4.47 -3.05
N SER A 45 -19.11 5.79 -2.88
CA SER A 45 -20.26 6.52 -2.37
C SER A 45 -21.36 6.53 -3.41
#